data_AF-A0A966PZH8-F1
#
_entry.id   AF-A0A966PZH8-F1
#
_cell.length_a   1.000
_cell.length_b   1.000
_cell.length_c   1.000
_cell.angle_alpha   90.00
_cell.angle_beta   90.00
_cell.angle_gamma   90.00
#
_symmetry.space_group_name_H-M   'P 1'
#
loop_
_entity.id
_entity.type
_entity.pdbx_description
1 polymer ?
#
loop_
_entity_poly.entity_id
_entity_poly.type
_entity_poly.pdbx_seq_one_letter_code
_entity_poly.pdbx_strand_id
1 'polypeptide(L)'
;MYNDPLVKIKNITRMSKHIGKDVAKSMSIPIDELKNFIRPKEIKSIIQQYSIKKEDEYHINSLILKKVFNEVNNWVLGIQLCGMAVRGELETCWDSEQNCMIFEASKGEKHG
;
A
#
# COMPACT_ATOMS: atom_id res chain seq x y z
N MET A 1 15.60 21.23 6.25
CA MET A 1 15.26 19.87 6.72
C MET A 1 14.31 20.01 7.90
N TYR A 2 13.09 19.50 7.80
CA TYR A 2 12.17 19.50 8.94
C TYR A 2 12.69 18.50 9.97
N ASN A 3 13.13 19.00 11.14
CA ASN A 3 13.40 18.19 12.33
C ASN A 3 12.07 17.70 12.90
N ASP A 4 11.43 16.78 12.20
CA ASP A 4 10.15 16.23 12.64
C ASP A 4 10.39 15.19 13.74
N PRO A 5 9.98 15.48 15.00
CA PRO A 5 10.27 14.61 16.13
C PRO A 5 9.57 13.25 16.00
N LEU A 6 10.19 12.23 16.59
CA LEU A 6 9.55 10.93 16.74
C LEU A 6 8.44 11.02 17.79
N VAL A 7 7.22 10.67 17.38
CA VAL A 7 6.06 10.58 18.26
C VAL A 7 5.68 9.13 18.50
N LYS A 8 5.28 8.82 19.73
CA LYS A 8 4.80 7.49 20.12
C LYS A 8 3.45 7.18 19.46
N ILE A 9 3.32 5.98 18.90
CA ILE A 9 2.05 5.45 18.42
C ILE A 9 1.24 4.97 19.62
N LYS A 10 0.23 5.76 20.04
CA LYS A 10 -0.63 5.42 21.19
C LYS A 10 -1.49 4.17 20.96
N ASN A 11 -2.00 3.99 19.73
CA ASN A 11 -2.86 2.86 19.38
C ASN A 11 -2.67 2.50 17.91
N ILE A 12 -1.86 1.47 17.68
CA ILE A 12 -1.51 1.02 16.33
C ILE A 12 -2.72 0.47 15.55
N THR A 13 -3.69 -0.15 16.25
CA THR A 13 -4.91 -0.67 15.62
C THR A 13 -5.82 0.46 15.12
N ARG A 14 -5.90 1.57 15.86
CA ARG A 14 -6.65 2.75 15.41
C ARG A 14 -5.93 3.42 14.24
N MET A 15 -4.61 3.51 14.31
CA MET A 15 -3.79 4.06 13.23
C MET A 15 -3.91 3.25 11.94
N SER A 16 -3.86 1.91 12.01
CA SER A 16 -3.99 1.06 10.83
C SER A 16 -5.35 1.22 10.14
N LYS A 17 -6.42 1.39 10.92
CA LYS A 17 -7.75 1.70 10.37
C LYS A 17 -7.75 3.04 9.65
N HIS A 18 -7.20 4.09 10.26
CA HIS A 18 -7.15 5.45 9.66
C HIS A 18 -6.34 5.48 8.37
N ILE A 19 -5.15 4.90 8.37
CA ILE A 19 -4.33 4.77 7.15
C ILE A 19 -5.10 4.03 6.06
N GLY A 20 -5.78 2.93 6.40
CA GLY A 20 -6.65 2.24 5.45
C GLY A 20 -7.75 3.15 4.87
N LYS A 21 -8.41 3.97 5.69
CA LYS A 21 -9.43 4.93 5.21
C LYS A 21 -8.85 5.95 4.25
N ASP A 22 -7.69 6.51 4.59
CA ASP A 22 -7.04 7.54 3.80
C ASP A 22 -6.56 6.98 2.45
N VAL A 23 -6.04 5.75 2.45
CA VAL A 23 -5.67 5.00 1.22
C VAL A 23 -6.91 4.76 0.35
N ALA A 24 -7.97 4.17 0.92
CA ALA A 24 -9.21 3.92 0.20
C ALA A 24 -9.76 5.21 -0.45
N LYS A 25 -9.76 6.32 0.30
CA LYS A 25 -10.17 7.64 -0.20
C LYS A 25 -9.26 8.11 -1.33
N SER A 26 -7.93 7.99 -1.19
CA SER A 26 -6.98 8.44 -2.20
C SER A 26 -7.07 7.66 -3.51
N MET A 27 -7.47 6.39 -3.44
CA MET A 27 -7.62 5.49 -4.58
C MET A 27 -9.06 5.40 -5.10
N SER A 28 -9.99 6.20 -4.54
CA SER A 28 -11.42 6.16 -4.87
C SER A 28 -12.06 4.76 -4.72
N ILE A 29 -11.58 3.98 -3.74
CA ILE A 29 -12.11 2.65 -3.40
C ILE A 29 -13.13 2.79 -2.26
N PRO A 30 -14.33 2.20 -2.35
CA PRO A 30 -15.25 2.11 -1.22
C PRO A 30 -14.60 1.45 0.00
N ILE A 31 -14.79 2.02 1.19
CA ILE A 31 -14.08 1.58 2.41
C ILE A 31 -14.39 0.11 2.78
N ASP A 32 -15.58 -0.34 2.46
CA ASP A 32 -16.07 -1.71 2.64
C ASP A 32 -15.46 -2.71 1.65
N GLU A 33 -14.98 -2.23 0.50
CA GLU A 33 -14.25 -3.02 -0.49
C GLU A 33 -12.75 -3.08 -0.20
N LEU A 34 -12.18 -2.13 0.56
CA LEU A 34 -10.75 -2.12 0.89
C LEU A 34 -10.24 -3.46 1.44
N LYS A 35 -11.08 -4.17 2.22
CA LYS A 35 -10.77 -5.48 2.81
C LYS A 35 -10.43 -6.57 1.78
N ASN A 36 -10.87 -6.40 0.53
CA ASN A 36 -10.57 -7.30 -0.58
C ASN A 36 -9.13 -7.11 -1.10
N PHE A 37 -8.51 -5.97 -0.80
CA PHE A 37 -7.14 -5.63 -1.19
C PHE A 37 -6.18 -5.77 0.00
N ILE A 38 -6.52 -5.19 1.15
CA ILE A 38 -5.68 -5.24 2.33
C ILE A 38 -6.52 -5.16 3.61
N ARG A 39 -6.24 -6.02 4.60
CA ARG A 39 -6.94 -6.03 5.88
C ARG A 39 -6.19 -5.17 6.90
N PRO A 40 -6.87 -4.66 7.93
CA PRO A 40 -6.25 -3.83 8.96
C PRO A 40 -5.05 -4.46 9.68
N LYS A 41 -4.95 -5.80 9.70
CA LYS A 41 -3.81 -6.51 10.29
C LYS A 41 -2.55 -6.45 9.42
N GLU A 42 -2.68 -6.48 8.08
CA GLU A 42 -1.53 -6.30 7.19
C GLU A 42 -1.02 -4.86 7.28
N ILE A 43 -1.92 -3.87 7.29
CA ILE A 43 -1.55 -2.46 7.52
C ILE A 43 -0.82 -2.28 8.86
N LYS A 44 -1.30 -2.94 9.92
CA LYS A 44 -0.62 -2.94 11.23
C LYS A 44 0.81 -3.50 11.11
N SER A 45 0.99 -4.60 10.38
CA SER A 45 2.31 -5.19 10.13
C SER A 45 3.25 -4.22 9.41
N ILE A 46 2.75 -3.53 8.38
CA ILE A 46 3.50 -2.50 7.65
C ILE A 46 3.92 -1.37 8.59
N ILE A 47 3.00 -0.85 9.43
CA ILE A 47 3.35 0.18 10.42
C ILE A 47 4.50 -0.30 11.31
N GLN A 48 4.42 -1.53 11.82
CA GLN A 48 5.46 -2.10 12.70
C GLN A 48 6.81 -2.22 12.00
N GLN A 49 6.83 -2.61 10.72
CA GLN A 49 8.04 -2.77 9.91
C GLN A 49 8.79 -1.44 9.70
N TYR A 50 8.08 -0.34 9.47
CA TYR A 50 8.70 0.96 9.21
C TYR A 50 8.91 1.81 10.47
N SER A 51 8.12 1.59 11.52
CA SER A 51 8.25 2.31 12.78
C SER A 51 9.54 1.99 13.53
N ILE A 52 10.02 2.95 14.31
CA ILE A 52 11.20 2.75 15.17
C ILE A 52 10.72 2.17 16.50
N LYS A 53 11.20 0.98 16.86
CA LYS A 53 10.92 0.35 18.15
C LYS A 53 11.90 0.86 19.21
N LYS A 54 11.41 1.42 20.32
CA LYS A 54 12.18 1.84 21.51
C LYS A 54 11.45 1.37 22.75
N GLU A 55 12.10 0.62 23.64
CA GLU A 55 11.53 0.20 24.94
C GLU A 55 10.13 -0.44 24.80
N ASP A 56 9.96 -1.32 23.81
CA ASP A 56 8.68 -1.95 23.44
C ASP A 56 7.57 -1.04 22.89
N GLU A 57 7.90 0.22 22.63
CA GLU A 57 7.00 1.20 22.03
C GLU A 57 7.37 1.48 20.57
N TYR A 58 6.35 1.70 19.74
CA TYR A 58 6.56 2.08 18.34
C TYR A 58 6.49 3.59 18.19
N HIS A 59 7.49 4.16 17.52
CA HIS A 59 7.58 5.58 17.23
C HIS A 59 7.58 5.85 15.73
N ILE A 60 6.99 6.97 15.35
CA ILE A 60 6.83 7.39 13.96
C ILE A 60 7.07 8.90 13.82
N ASN A 61 7.47 9.34 12.65
CA ASN A 61 7.43 10.73 12.21
C ASN A 61 6.81 10.79 10.80
N SER A 62 6.62 11.99 10.24
CA SER A 62 6.04 12.20 8.91
C SER A 62 6.74 11.42 7.80
N LEU A 63 8.08 11.29 7.85
CA LEU A 63 8.82 10.52 6.85
C LEU A 63 8.44 9.04 6.89
N ILE A 64 8.41 8.45 8.10
CA ILE A 64 8.02 7.06 8.29
C ILE A 64 6.53 6.88 7.93
N LEU A 65 5.67 7.82 8.33
CA LEU A 65 4.24 7.79 8.00
C LEU A 65 4.02 7.81 6.48
N LYS A 66 4.76 8.65 5.74
CA LYS A 66 4.72 8.68 4.28
C LYS A 66 5.16 7.36 3.67
N LYS A 67 6.21 6.72 4.20
CA LYS A 67 6.65 5.39 3.75
C LYS A 67 5.57 4.34 3.96
N VAL A 68 4.95 4.31 5.15
CA VAL A 68 3.83 3.40 5.44
C VAL A 68 2.66 3.65 4.48
N PHE A 69 2.28 4.91 4.26
CA PHE A 69 1.19 5.25 3.35
C PHE A 69 1.47 4.80 1.91
N ASN A 70 2.68 5.05 1.41
CA ASN A 70 3.12 4.60 0.10
C ASN A 70 3.11 3.07 -0.02
N GLU A 71 3.57 2.36 1.00
CA GLU A 71 3.60 0.89 0.98
C GLU A 71 2.18 0.30 0.93
N VAL A 72 1.25 0.84 1.73
CA VAL A 72 -0.15 0.40 1.71
C VAL A 72 -0.80 0.72 0.36
N ASN A 73 -0.54 1.88 -0.23
CA ASN A 73 -1.01 2.22 -1.58
C ASN A 73 -0.46 1.26 -2.64
N ASN A 74 0.85 0.99 -2.62
CA ASN A 74 1.50 0.10 -3.57
C ASN A 74 0.94 -1.33 -3.47
N TRP A 75 0.64 -1.79 -2.26
CA TRP A 75 0.00 -3.09 -2.04
C TRP A 75 -1.37 -3.16 -2.72
N VAL A 76 -2.22 -2.15 -2.51
CA VAL A 76 -3.56 -2.08 -3.10
C VAL A 76 -3.47 -1.97 -4.62
N LEU A 77 -2.60 -1.10 -5.13
CA LEU A 77 -2.37 -0.92 -6.56
C LEU A 77 -1.89 -2.22 -7.22
N GLY A 78 -0.94 -2.93 -6.61
CA GLY A 78 -0.44 -4.21 -7.10
C GLY A 78 -1.56 -5.24 -7.26
N ILE A 79 -2.46 -5.34 -6.28
CA ILE A 79 -3.63 -6.25 -6.37
C ILE A 79 -4.57 -5.83 -7.49
N GLN A 80 -4.83 -4.53 -7.67
CA GLN A 80 -5.67 -4.04 -8.76
C GLN A 80 -5.06 -4.41 -10.12
N LEU A 81 -3.77 -4.14 -10.32
CA LEU A 81 -3.04 -4.45 -11.55
C LEU A 81 -3.04 -5.96 -11.85
N CYS A 82 -2.78 -6.79 -10.84
CA CYS A 82 -2.91 -8.25 -10.97
C CYS A 82 -4.34 -8.67 -11.35
N GLY A 83 -5.35 -8.05 -10.75
CA GLY A 83 -6.75 -8.30 -11.10
C GLY A 83 -7.08 -7.96 -12.55
N MET A 84 -6.54 -6.84 -13.07
CA MET A 84 -6.67 -6.46 -14.48
C MET A 84 -5.95 -7.45 -15.41
N ALA A 85 -4.75 -7.89 -15.03
CA ALA A 85 -3.99 -8.89 -15.79
C ALA A 85 -4.74 -10.23 -15.90
N VAL A 86 -5.34 -10.71 -14.80
CA VAL A 86 -6.15 -11.95 -14.82
C VAL A 86 -7.39 -11.82 -15.73
N ARG A 87 -7.92 -10.61 -15.90
CA ARG A 87 -9.03 -10.33 -16.84
C ARG A 87 -8.58 -10.13 -18.29
N GLY A 88 -7.28 -10.20 -18.58
CA GLY A 88 -6.72 -9.96 -19.91
C GLY A 88 -6.67 -8.48 -20.32
N GLU A 89 -6.89 -7.56 -19.38
CA GLU A 89 -6.84 -6.12 -19.62
C GLU A 89 -5.38 -5.61 -19.66
N LEU A 90 -4.47 -6.31 -18.98
CA LEU A 90 -3.05 -6.01 -18.93
C LEU A 90 -2.22 -7.24 -19.29
N GLU A 91 -1.10 -7.00 -19.97
CA GLU A 91 -0.01 -7.96 -20.10
C GLU A 91 0.99 -7.74 -18.96
N THR A 92 1.58 -8.83 -18.47
CA THR A 92 2.57 -8.80 -17.38
C THR A 92 3.88 -9.41 -17.82
N CYS A 93 4.99 -8.73 -17.59
CA CYS A 93 6.33 -9.29 -17.76
C CYS A 93 7.21 -8.97 -16.54
N TRP A 94 8.22 -9.80 -16.31
CA TRP A 94 9.22 -9.56 -15.28
C TRP A 94 10.41 -8.83 -15.89
N ASP A 95 10.71 -7.63 -15.38
CA ASP A 95 11.93 -6.89 -15.72
C ASP A 95 13.03 -7.25 -14.71
N SER A 96 14.02 -7.99 -15.19
CA SER A 96 15.18 -8.41 -14.38
C SER A 96 16.15 -7.26 -14.06
N GLU A 97 16.22 -6.22 -14.88
CA GLU A 97 17.11 -5.07 -14.66
C GLU A 97 16.58 -4.20 -13.53
N GLN A 98 15.27 -3.96 -13.52
CA GLN A 98 14.60 -3.18 -12.47
C GLN A 98 14.11 -4.03 -11.29
N ASN A 99 14.20 -5.37 -11.42
CA ASN A 99 13.72 -6.34 -10.44
C ASN A 99 12.25 -6.10 -10.04
N CYS A 100 11.40 -5.91 -11.05
CA CYS A 100 10.00 -5.57 -10.87
C CYS A 100 9.10 -6.25 -11.91
N MET A 101 7.80 -6.31 -11.60
CA MET A 101 6.79 -6.69 -12.58
C MET A 101 6.32 -5.44 -13.31
N ILE A 102 6.38 -5.48 -14.65
CA ILE A 102 5.84 -4.45 -15.51
C ILE A 102 4.44 -4.87 -15.95
N PHE A 103 3.54 -3.89 -15.94
CA PHE A 103 2.17 -4.04 -16.44
C PHE A 103 2.01 -3.12 -17.65
N GLU A 104 1.63 -3.69 -18.79
CA GLU A 104 1.36 -2.94 -20.03
C GLU A 104 -0.10 -3.17 -20.47
N ALA A 105 -0.69 -2.19 -21.15
CA ALA A 105 -2.02 -2.38 -21.75
C ALA A 105 -1.97 -3.53 -22.74
N SER A 106 -2.91 -4.49 -22.65
CA SER A 106 -2.93 -5.58 -23.61
C SER A 106 -3.13 -5.01 -25.02
N LYS A 107 -2.29 -5.45 -25.96
CA LYS A 107 -2.45 -5.07 -27.37
C LYS A 107 -3.66 -5.84 -27.88
N GLY A 108 -4.85 -5.33 -27.63
CA GLY A 108 -6.08 -6.00 -28.03
C GLY A 108 -5.99 -6.49 -29.47
N GLU A 109 -6.13 -7.80 -29.69
CA GLU A 109 -6.59 -8.29 -30.97
C GLU A 109 -7.94 -7.61 -31.22
N LYS A 110 -7.97 -6.68 -32.17
CA LYS A 110 -9.22 -6.14 -32.70
C LYS A 110 -10.02 -7.34 -33.19
N HIS A 111 -10.96 -7.82 -32.39
CA HIS A 111 -12.01 -8.68 -32.88
C HIS A 111 -12.84 -7.80 -33.82
N GLY A 112 -12.65 -8.02 -35.12
CA GLY A 112 -13.37 -7.37 -36.20
C GLY A 112 -14.83 -7.77 -36.26
#